data_AF-A0AA37PYK2-F1
#
_entry.id   AF-A0AA37PYK2-F1
#
_cell.length_a   1.000
_cell.length_b   1.000
_cell.length_c   1.000
_cell.angle_alpha   90.00
_cell.angle_beta   90.00
_cell.angle_gamma   90.00
#
_symmetry.space_group_name_H-M   'P 1'
#
loop_
_entity.id
_entity.type
_entity.pdbx_description
1 polymer ?
#
loop_
_entity_poly.entity_id
_entity_poly.type
_entity_poly.pdbx_seq_one_letter_code
_entity_poly.pdbx_strand_id
1 'polypeptide(L)'
;MDKLVETLGITSLSKSQVSVMAKELDAAVEAFRTRPLDAGPYTFKAADALVLKVREGGRVVNVHALIAVGVNADGYREILGIDVTTAEDGAGWLTFLRSLTARGLSGVRLVTSDAHAGLVNALGATLPGAAWQRCRTHYTTNLMAVTPKASWPWVKTLLHSVFDQPDAESVAAQYDRIIDALEDKLPKTAEHLEAARAELRSPRSPNRSGARSGRTTPRSGSTRRSAGAPTSSASSPTATP
;
A
#
# COMPACT_ATOMS: atom_id res chain seq x y z
N MET A 1 23.71 -18.70 -23.89
CA MET A 1 23.73 -19.87 -22.98
C MET A 1 24.94 -20.73 -23.28
N ASP A 2 25.11 -21.18 -24.52
CA ASP A 2 26.22 -22.06 -24.93
C ASP A 2 27.61 -21.55 -24.51
N LYS A 3 27.92 -20.27 -24.74
CA LYS A 3 29.19 -19.66 -24.29
C LYS A 3 29.40 -19.68 -22.76
N LEU A 4 28.34 -19.60 -21.96
CA LEU A 4 28.38 -19.62 -20.48
C LEU A 4 28.56 -21.07 -19.98
N VAL A 5 27.88 -22.01 -20.63
CA VAL A 5 27.91 -23.45 -20.32
C VAL A 5 29.29 -24.02 -20.65
N GLU A 6 29.90 -23.57 -21.75
CA GLU A 6 31.25 -23.91 -22.17
C GLU A 6 32.32 -23.32 -21.21
N THR A 7 32.11 -22.11 -20.65
CA THR A 7 33.01 -21.55 -19.63
C THR A 7 32.99 -22.33 -18.31
N LEU A 8 31.91 -23.06 -18.05
CA LEU A 8 31.76 -23.95 -16.89
C LEU A 8 32.24 -25.40 -17.20
N GLY A 9 32.84 -25.63 -18.37
CA GLY A 9 33.40 -26.93 -18.78
C GLY A 9 32.38 -27.93 -19.32
N ILE A 10 31.15 -27.49 -19.63
CA ILE A 10 30.11 -28.34 -20.19
C ILE A 10 30.06 -28.13 -21.71
N THR A 11 30.39 -29.16 -22.48
CA THR A 11 30.55 -29.10 -23.95
C THR A 11 29.24 -28.90 -24.71
N SER A 12 28.12 -29.43 -24.20
CA SER A 12 26.77 -29.13 -24.71
C SER A 12 25.69 -29.54 -23.71
N LEU A 13 24.54 -28.87 -23.76
CA LEU A 13 23.35 -29.20 -22.97
C LEU A 13 22.14 -29.20 -23.91
N SER A 14 21.52 -30.37 -24.11
CA SER A 14 20.33 -30.48 -24.93
C SER A 14 19.08 -29.95 -24.21
N LYS A 15 18.06 -29.55 -24.96
CA LYS A 15 16.77 -29.09 -24.40
C LYS A 15 16.14 -30.15 -23.49
N SER A 16 16.27 -31.43 -23.81
CA SER A 16 15.77 -32.54 -23.00
C SER A 16 16.52 -32.66 -21.68
N GLN A 17 17.85 -32.54 -21.69
CA GLN A 17 18.66 -32.56 -20.47
C GLN A 17 18.31 -31.38 -19.54
N VAL A 18 18.20 -30.16 -20.08
CA VAL A 18 17.75 -29.00 -19.30
C VAL A 18 16.36 -29.23 -18.71
N SER A 19 15.44 -29.82 -19.47
CA SER A 19 14.09 -30.11 -18.98
C SER A 19 14.08 -31.17 -17.88
N VAL A 20 14.97 -32.17 -17.91
CA VAL A 20 15.09 -33.18 -16.86
C VAL A 20 15.64 -32.56 -15.58
N MET A 21 16.71 -31.77 -15.69
CA MET A 21 17.29 -31.06 -14.55
C MET A 21 16.29 -30.09 -13.91
N ALA A 22 15.46 -29.41 -14.73
CA ALA A 22 14.42 -28.53 -14.21
C ALA A 22 13.34 -29.29 -13.41
N LYS A 23 13.03 -30.55 -13.74
CA LYS A 23 12.07 -31.36 -12.98
C LYS A 23 12.54 -31.66 -11.56
N GLU A 24 13.85 -31.76 -11.33
CA GLU A 24 14.39 -31.95 -9.98
C GLU A 24 14.10 -30.72 -9.09
N LEU A 25 13.97 -29.54 -9.70
CA LEU A 25 13.60 -28.32 -8.97
C LEU A 25 12.14 -28.32 -8.54
N ASP A 26 11.25 -29.08 -9.19
CA ASP A 26 9.82 -29.09 -8.84
C ASP A 26 9.62 -29.51 -7.37
N ALA A 27 10.36 -30.52 -6.90
CA ALA A 27 10.33 -30.97 -5.51
C ALA A 27 10.85 -29.89 -4.55
N ALA A 28 11.93 -29.20 -4.92
CA ALA A 28 12.49 -28.11 -4.10
C ALA A 28 11.55 -26.90 -4.03
N VAL A 29 10.91 -26.55 -5.16
CA VAL A 29 9.91 -25.49 -5.24
C VAL A 29 8.68 -25.84 -4.40
N GLU A 30 8.19 -27.07 -4.48
CA GLU A 30 7.03 -27.49 -3.69
C GLU A 30 7.34 -27.52 -2.19
N ALA A 31 8.51 -28.04 -1.81
CA ALA A 31 8.99 -27.97 -0.42
C ALA A 31 9.08 -26.52 0.07
N PHE A 32 9.58 -25.60 -0.77
CA PHE A 32 9.62 -24.17 -0.44
C PHE A 32 8.22 -23.56 -0.28
N ARG A 33 7.27 -23.88 -1.17
CA ARG A 33 5.91 -23.33 -1.18
C ARG A 33 5.06 -23.82 -0.01
N THR A 34 5.35 -25.01 0.51
CA THR A 34 4.56 -25.66 1.57
C THR A 34 5.25 -25.64 2.94
N ARG A 35 6.52 -25.22 3.04
CA ARG A 35 7.25 -25.22 4.33
C ARG A 35 6.52 -24.47 5.45
N PRO A 36 6.60 -24.94 6.70
CA PRO A 36 6.08 -24.18 7.83
C PRO A 36 6.83 -22.84 7.99
N LEU A 37 6.17 -21.86 8.60
CA LEU A 37 6.67 -20.51 8.85
C LEU A 37 7.05 -20.35 10.33
N ASP A 38 7.91 -21.24 10.81
CA ASP A 38 8.28 -21.36 12.23
C ASP A 38 9.24 -20.26 12.71
N ALA A 39 9.88 -19.53 11.80
CA ALA A 39 10.77 -18.40 12.12
C ALA A 39 10.00 -17.13 12.53
N GLY A 40 8.67 -17.20 12.60
CA GLY A 40 7.84 -16.11 13.10
C GLY A 40 8.08 -15.78 14.58
N PRO A 41 7.46 -14.71 15.11
CA PRO A 41 6.48 -13.85 14.45
C PRO A 41 7.08 -12.96 13.36
N TYR A 42 6.24 -12.61 12.38
CA TYR A 42 6.64 -11.78 11.24
C TYR A 42 6.09 -10.36 11.38
N THR A 43 6.88 -9.41 11.87
CA THR A 43 6.36 -8.08 12.23
C THR A 43 5.93 -7.24 11.02
N PHE A 44 6.64 -7.38 9.90
CA PHE A 44 6.42 -6.62 8.68
C PHE A 44 6.31 -7.56 7.48
N LYS A 45 5.41 -7.23 6.55
CA LYS A 45 5.22 -7.98 5.31
C LYS A 45 5.13 -7.06 4.10
N ALA A 46 5.85 -7.37 3.04
CA ALA A 46 5.59 -6.84 1.70
C ALA A 46 4.84 -7.88 0.87
N ALA A 47 3.81 -7.47 0.12
CA ALA A 47 3.10 -8.31 -0.83
C ALA A 47 3.11 -7.64 -2.20
N ASP A 48 3.44 -8.42 -3.24
CA ASP A 48 3.58 -7.93 -4.60
C ASP A 48 3.19 -9.00 -5.63
N ALA A 49 2.86 -8.58 -6.86
CA ALA A 49 2.54 -9.47 -7.96
C ALA A 49 3.40 -9.14 -9.19
N LEU A 50 4.08 -10.15 -9.73
CA LEU A 50 4.83 -10.03 -10.97
C LEU A 50 4.03 -10.61 -12.13
N VAL A 51 3.80 -9.81 -13.18
CA VAL A 51 3.18 -10.30 -14.42
C VAL A 51 4.23 -11.04 -15.24
N LEU A 52 3.97 -12.33 -15.48
CA LEU A 52 4.81 -13.21 -16.30
C LEU A 52 4.05 -13.63 -17.56
N LYS A 53 4.77 -13.75 -18.68
CA LYS A 53 4.22 -14.29 -19.92
C LYS A 53 4.52 -15.78 -20.00
N VAL A 54 3.48 -16.60 -20.04
CA VAL A 54 3.60 -18.06 -20.15
C VAL A 54 2.83 -18.57 -21.36
N ARG A 55 3.20 -19.74 -21.86
CA ARG A 55 2.51 -20.37 -22.99
C ARG A 55 1.51 -21.40 -22.48
N GLU A 56 0.24 -21.16 -22.73
CA GLU A 56 -0.86 -22.02 -22.30
C GLU A 56 -1.86 -22.20 -23.46
N GLY A 57 -2.27 -23.45 -23.73
CA GLY A 57 -3.20 -23.75 -24.83
C GLY A 57 -2.74 -23.23 -26.20
N GLY A 58 -1.43 -23.25 -26.48
CA GLY A 58 -0.84 -22.81 -27.75
C GLY A 58 -0.61 -21.30 -27.89
N ARG A 59 -1.13 -20.47 -26.99
CA ARG A 59 -0.99 -19.00 -26.98
C ARG A 59 -0.18 -18.50 -25.80
N VAL A 60 0.35 -17.27 -25.91
CA VAL A 60 1.02 -16.60 -24.79
C VAL A 60 -0.03 -15.83 -23.99
N VAL A 61 -0.11 -16.10 -22.69
CA VAL A 61 -1.02 -15.46 -21.74
C VAL A 61 -0.23 -14.83 -20.60
N ASN A 62 -0.83 -13.85 -19.93
CA ASN A 62 -0.28 -13.26 -18.72
C ASN A 62 -0.73 -14.09 -17.51
N VAL A 63 0.20 -14.42 -16.63
CA VAL A 63 -0.05 -14.96 -15.29
C VAL A 63 0.59 -14.05 -14.25
N HIS A 64 0.12 -14.15 -13.01
CA HIS A 64 0.54 -13.29 -11.92
C HIS A 64 1.22 -14.16 -10.86
N ALA A 65 2.52 -13.93 -10.66
CA ALA A 65 3.28 -14.54 -9.57
C ALA A 65 3.13 -13.67 -8.32
N LEU A 66 2.33 -14.15 -7.37
CA LEU A 66 2.11 -13.51 -6.08
C LEU A 66 3.28 -13.83 -5.16
N ILE A 67 3.85 -12.80 -4.53
CA ILE A 67 5.03 -12.94 -3.68
C ILE A 67 4.74 -12.27 -2.34
N ALA A 68 5.11 -12.96 -1.25
CA ALA A 68 5.11 -12.40 0.09
C ALA A 68 6.52 -12.44 0.67
N VAL A 69 7.00 -11.30 1.15
CA VAL A 69 8.27 -11.17 1.87
C VAL A 69 7.98 -10.71 3.29
N GLY A 70 8.62 -11.30 4.28
CA GLY A 70 8.46 -10.95 5.69
C GLY A 70 9.79 -10.67 6.37
N VAL A 71 9.72 -10.02 7.53
CA VAL A 71 10.85 -9.91 8.46
C VAL A 71 10.58 -10.86 9.63
N ASN A 72 11.44 -11.86 9.81
CA ASN A 72 11.31 -12.88 10.85
C ASN A 72 11.66 -12.33 12.25
N ALA A 73 11.58 -13.17 13.29
CA ALA A 73 11.84 -12.77 14.67
C ALA A 73 13.28 -12.24 14.89
N ASP A 74 14.24 -12.73 14.12
CA ASP A 74 15.65 -12.33 14.18
C ASP A 74 15.96 -11.07 13.37
N GLY A 75 14.96 -10.48 12.69
CA GLY A 75 15.12 -9.29 11.88
C GLY A 75 15.59 -9.54 10.43
N TYR A 76 15.66 -10.81 9.99
CA TYR A 76 16.04 -11.15 8.63
C TYR A 76 14.84 -11.10 7.67
N ARG A 77 15.08 -10.56 6.48
CA ARG A 77 14.12 -10.60 5.38
C ARG A 77 14.14 -11.96 4.70
N GLU A 78 12.97 -12.57 4.54
CA GLU A 78 12.81 -13.82 3.81
C GLU A 78 11.53 -13.84 2.97
N ILE A 79 11.56 -14.62 1.89
CA ILE A 79 10.37 -14.87 1.07
C ILE A 79 9.51 -15.91 1.79
N LEU A 80 8.33 -15.51 2.24
CA LEU A 80 7.38 -16.35 2.96
C LEU A 80 6.66 -17.33 2.03
N GLY A 81 6.40 -16.91 0.79
CA GLY A 81 5.76 -17.77 -0.19
C GLY A 81 5.68 -17.12 -1.56
N ILE A 82 5.49 -17.98 -2.55
CA ILE A 82 5.24 -17.62 -3.95
C ILE A 82 4.11 -18.50 -4.46
N ASP A 83 3.17 -17.92 -5.18
CA ASP A 83 2.13 -18.66 -5.87
C ASP A 83 1.83 -18.04 -7.24
N VAL A 84 1.28 -18.83 -8.16
CA VAL A 84 0.96 -18.37 -9.52
C VAL A 84 -0.53 -18.49 -9.75
N THR A 85 -1.13 -17.40 -10.21
CA THR A 85 -2.55 -17.35 -10.57
C THR A 85 -2.73 -16.82 -12.00
N THR A 86 -3.76 -17.33 -12.68
CA THR A 86 -4.13 -16.91 -14.04
C THR A 86 -4.75 -15.52 -14.09
N ALA A 87 -5.24 -15.00 -12.98
CA ALA A 87 -5.78 -13.64 -12.88
C ALA A 87 -5.36 -12.97 -11.56
N GLU A 88 -5.11 -11.67 -11.59
CA GLU A 88 -4.97 -10.90 -10.35
C GLU A 88 -6.36 -10.56 -9.80
N ASP A 89 -6.98 -11.52 -9.13
CA ASP A 89 -8.29 -11.35 -8.51
C ASP A 89 -8.21 -11.49 -6.98
N GLY A 90 -9.32 -11.15 -6.31
CA GLY A 90 -9.41 -11.28 -4.86
C GLY A 90 -9.32 -12.74 -4.40
N ALA A 91 -9.71 -13.71 -5.24
CA ALA A 91 -9.73 -15.13 -4.87
C ALA A 91 -8.32 -15.73 -4.83
N GLY A 92 -7.47 -15.39 -5.80
CA GLY A 92 -6.06 -15.78 -5.85
C GLY A 92 -5.30 -15.21 -4.65
N TRP A 93 -5.45 -13.91 -4.39
CA TRP A 93 -4.85 -13.28 -3.20
C TRP A 93 -5.36 -13.90 -1.90
N LEU A 94 -6.66 -14.15 -1.75
CA LEU A 94 -7.23 -14.77 -0.56
C LEU A 94 -6.70 -16.19 -0.33
N THR A 95 -6.61 -16.99 -1.38
CA THR A 95 -6.08 -18.36 -1.32
C THR A 95 -4.61 -18.35 -0.91
N PHE A 96 -3.80 -17.51 -1.55
CA PHE A 96 -2.39 -17.34 -1.23
C PHE A 96 -2.17 -16.92 0.23
N LEU A 97 -2.90 -15.90 0.69
CA LEU A 97 -2.79 -15.40 2.06
C LEU A 97 -3.25 -16.43 3.10
N ARG A 98 -4.34 -17.16 2.81
CA ARG A 98 -4.81 -18.26 3.67
C ARG A 98 -3.77 -19.37 3.80
N SER A 99 -3.11 -19.73 2.69
CA SER A 99 -2.01 -20.70 2.71
C SER A 99 -0.88 -20.26 3.65
N LEU A 100 -0.47 -18.98 3.59
CA LEU A 100 0.54 -18.46 4.52
C LEU A 100 0.08 -18.55 5.98
N THR A 101 -1.16 -18.18 6.29
CA THR A 101 -1.68 -18.27 7.67
C THR A 101 -1.79 -19.72 8.15
N ALA A 102 -2.19 -20.66 7.28
CA ALA A 102 -2.27 -22.08 7.62
C ALA A 102 -0.87 -22.68 7.88
N ARG A 103 0.16 -22.15 7.23
CA ARG A 103 1.57 -22.51 7.44
C ARG A 103 2.21 -21.87 8.69
N GLY A 104 1.49 -21.04 9.43
CA GLY A 104 1.97 -20.43 10.69
C GLY A 104 2.29 -18.94 10.63
N LEU A 105 1.97 -18.23 9.53
CA LEU A 105 2.16 -16.78 9.46
C LEU A 105 1.37 -16.06 10.57
N SER A 106 2.11 -15.47 11.51
CA SER A 106 1.56 -14.77 12.67
C SER A 106 2.38 -13.52 13.01
N GLY A 107 1.82 -12.65 13.85
CA GLY A 107 2.53 -11.46 14.36
C GLY A 107 2.62 -10.26 13.40
N VAL A 108 2.00 -10.33 12.23
CA VAL A 108 2.01 -9.23 11.23
C VAL A 108 1.37 -7.97 11.80
N ARG A 109 2.16 -6.89 11.89
CA ARG A 109 1.73 -5.56 12.35
C ARG A 109 1.53 -4.59 11.19
N LEU A 110 2.35 -4.70 10.14
CA LEU A 110 2.29 -3.84 8.97
C LEU A 110 2.44 -4.65 7.70
N VAL A 111 1.55 -4.40 6.74
CA VAL A 111 1.64 -4.90 5.36
C VAL A 111 1.81 -3.73 4.40
N THR A 112 2.80 -3.79 3.53
CA THR A 112 2.96 -2.87 2.41
C THR A 112 2.70 -3.57 1.08
N SER A 113 1.82 -3.02 0.26
CA SER A 113 1.53 -3.55 -1.08
C SER A 113 1.04 -2.45 -2.02
N ASP A 114 0.83 -2.73 -3.31
CA ASP A 114 0.00 -1.85 -4.13
C ASP A 114 -1.47 -1.85 -3.64
N ALA A 115 -2.25 -0.84 -4.07
CA ALA A 115 -3.64 -0.64 -3.72
C ALA A 115 -4.62 -1.45 -4.59
N HIS A 116 -4.20 -2.63 -5.06
CA HIS A 116 -5.10 -3.54 -5.77
C HIS A 116 -6.24 -3.99 -4.84
N ALA A 117 -7.48 -3.69 -5.19
CA ALA A 117 -8.64 -3.88 -4.31
C ALA A 117 -8.78 -5.34 -3.84
N GLY A 118 -8.52 -6.31 -4.73
CA GLY A 118 -8.54 -7.73 -4.39
C GLY A 118 -7.52 -8.10 -3.31
N LEU A 119 -6.32 -7.51 -3.38
CA LEU A 119 -5.26 -7.72 -2.39
C LEU A 119 -5.61 -7.08 -1.04
N VAL A 120 -6.04 -5.81 -1.04
CA VAL A 120 -6.38 -5.10 0.20
C VAL A 120 -7.53 -5.79 0.94
N ASN A 121 -8.56 -6.22 0.22
CA ASN A 121 -9.67 -6.97 0.80
C ASN A 121 -9.22 -8.32 1.36
N ALA A 122 -8.37 -9.05 0.63
CA ALA A 122 -7.84 -10.32 1.09
C ALA A 122 -6.96 -10.17 2.34
N LEU A 123 -6.15 -9.11 2.43
CA LEU A 123 -5.40 -8.77 3.63
C LEU A 123 -6.31 -8.50 4.83
N GLY A 124 -7.41 -7.75 4.66
CA GLY A 124 -8.41 -7.52 5.70
C GLY A 124 -9.05 -8.81 6.22
N ALA A 125 -9.32 -9.74 5.32
CA ALA A 125 -9.91 -11.03 5.65
C ALA A 125 -8.94 -11.98 6.37
N THR A 126 -7.65 -11.98 6.01
CA THR A 126 -6.68 -12.96 6.56
C THR A 126 -5.82 -12.42 7.69
N LEU A 127 -5.62 -11.10 7.75
CA LEU A 127 -4.71 -10.43 8.71
C LEU A 127 -5.43 -9.23 9.37
N PRO A 128 -6.55 -9.43 10.07
CA PRO A 128 -7.41 -8.33 10.56
C PRO A 128 -6.73 -7.38 11.55
N GLY A 129 -5.68 -7.82 12.25
CA GLY A 129 -4.88 -7.02 13.19
C GLY A 129 -3.70 -6.28 12.56
N ALA A 130 -3.39 -6.52 11.29
CA ALA A 130 -2.30 -5.83 10.60
C ALA A 130 -2.79 -4.49 10.06
N ALA A 131 -1.97 -3.46 10.18
CA ALA A 131 -2.18 -2.24 9.43
C ALA A 131 -1.67 -2.43 7.98
N TRP A 132 -2.25 -1.72 7.05
CA TRP A 132 -1.93 -1.72 5.63
C TRP A 132 -1.49 -0.32 5.20
N GLN A 133 -0.39 -0.25 4.47
CA GLN A 133 0.11 0.98 3.87
C GLN A 133 0.37 0.73 2.38
N ARG A 134 -0.03 1.69 1.54
CA ARG A 134 0.30 1.60 0.11
C ARG A 134 1.82 1.73 -0.09
N CYS A 135 2.37 0.87 -0.93
CA CYS A 135 3.79 0.86 -1.26
C CYS A 135 4.16 2.18 -1.97
N ARG A 136 5.11 2.91 -1.40
CA ARG A 136 5.58 4.21 -1.91
C ARG A 136 6.23 4.09 -3.29
N THR A 137 6.93 2.99 -3.57
CA THR A 137 7.56 2.73 -4.88
C THR A 137 6.52 2.55 -5.97
N HIS A 138 5.53 1.69 -5.74
CA HIS A 138 4.40 1.52 -6.67
C HIS A 138 3.67 2.84 -6.86
N TYR A 139 3.31 3.50 -5.76
CA TYR A 139 2.60 4.77 -5.84
C TYR A 139 3.35 5.85 -6.62
N THR A 140 4.68 5.95 -6.47
CA THR A 140 5.51 6.87 -7.26
C THR A 140 5.35 6.58 -8.76
N THR A 141 5.39 5.31 -9.16
CA THR A 141 5.16 4.90 -10.56
C THR A 141 3.76 5.29 -11.05
N ASN A 142 2.71 5.03 -10.25
CA ASN A 142 1.34 5.43 -10.59
C ASN A 142 1.22 6.95 -10.77
N LEU A 143 1.83 7.73 -9.87
CA LEU A 143 1.83 9.19 -9.96
C LEU A 143 2.59 9.68 -11.21
N MET A 144 3.71 9.06 -11.55
CA MET A 144 4.48 9.40 -12.76
C MET A 144 3.73 9.08 -14.05
N ALA A 145 2.84 8.07 -14.05
CA ALA A 145 2.02 7.74 -15.21
C ALA A 145 1.02 8.85 -15.59
N VAL A 146 0.56 9.63 -14.60
CA VAL A 146 -0.35 10.77 -14.83
C VAL A 146 0.37 12.12 -14.90
N THR A 147 1.68 12.15 -14.66
CA THR A 147 2.50 13.37 -14.62
C THR A 147 3.31 13.53 -15.91
N PRO A 148 3.35 14.72 -16.54
CA PRO A 148 4.22 14.99 -17.68
C PRO A 148 5.69 14.67 -17.37
N LYS A 149 6.38 13.98 -18.29
CA LYS A 149 7.77 13.53 -18.10
C LYS A 149 8.74 14.65 -17.72
N ALA A 150 8.56 15.84 -18.29
CA ALA A 150 9.39 17.01 -18.01
C ALA A 150 9.30 17.46 -16.54
N SER A 151 8.18 17.18 -15.86
CA SER A 151 7.94 17.56 -14.46
C SER A 151 8.30 16.47 -13.47
N TRP A 152 8.70 15.27 -13.93
CA TRP A 152 9.02 14.14 -13.05
C TRP A 152 10.05 14.46 -11.96
N PRO A 153 11.20 15.11 -12.25
CA PRO A 153 12.18 15.43 -11.21
C PRO A 153 11.57 16.29 -10.10
N TRP A 154 10.82 17.32 -10.48
CA TRP A 154 10.18 18.24 -9.53
C TRP A 154 9.14 17.51 -8.66
N VAL A 155 8.22 16.76 -9.27
CA VAL A 155 7.15 16.05 -8.54
C VAL A 155 7.72 14.95 -7.64
N LYS A 156 8.78 14.23 -8.06
CA LYS A 156 9.44 13.23 -7.21
C LYS A 156 10.08 13.87 -5.98
N THR A 157 10.76 15.01 -6.13
CA THR A 157 11.33 15.74 -5.00
C THR A 157 10.25 16.19 -4.02
N LEU A 158 9.13 16.72 -4.52
CA LEU A 158 7.99 17.07 -3.66
C LEU A 158 7.44 15.84 -2.94
N LEU A 159 7.17 14.74 -3.65
CA LEU A 159 6.67 13.51 -3.04
C LEU A 159 7.63 12.95 -1.97
N HIS A 160 8.94 12.94 -2.23
CA HIS A 160 9.93 12.47 -1.26
C HIS A 160 9.96 13.35 0.00
N SER A 161 9.83 14.67 -0.16
CA SER A 161 9.80 15.59 0.99
C SER A 161 8.65 15.31 1.97
N VAL A 162 7.55 14.68 1.52
CA VAL A 162 6.48 14.18 2.40
C VAL A 162 6.96 13.05 3.29
N PHE A 163 7.75 12.13 2.74
CA PHE A 163 8.22 10.94 3.44
C PHE A 163 9.32 11.25 4.47
N ASP A 164 10.00 12.38 4.30
CA ASP A 164 11.07 12.85 5.19
C ASP A 164 10.54 13.66 6.39
N GLN A 165 9.23 13.89 6.49
CA GLN A 165 8.65 14.62 7.61
C GLN A 165 8.69 13.81 8.91
N PRO A 166 9.01 14.44 10.05
CA PRO A 166 9.28 13.74 11.32
C PRO A 166 8.04 13.19 12.01
N ASP A 167 6.85 13.74 11.73
CA ASP A 167 5.62 13.42 12.42
C ASP A 167 4.38 13.58 11.52
N ALA A 168 3.23 13.10 12.00
CA ALA A 168 2.00 13.05 11.21
C ALA A 168 1.36 14.42 10.91
N GLU A 169 1.63 15.44 11.73
CA GLU A 169 1.19 16.81 11.51
C GLU A 169 2.05 17.46 10.42
N SER A 170 3.37 17.32 10.53
CA SER A 170 4.33 17.77 9.53
C SER A 170 4.10 17.11 8.16
N VAL A 171 3.79 15.79 8.13
CA VAL A 171 3.37 15.10 6.90
C VAL A 171 2.09 15.74 6.32
N ALA A 172 1.09 16.02 7.15
CA ALA A 172 -0.17 16.59 6.68
C ALA A 172 0.03 17.99 6.08
N ALA A 173 0.77 18.85 6.77
CA ALA A 173 1.10 20.19 6.31
C ALA A 173 1.94 20.17 5.02
N GLN A 174 2.87 19.21 4.90
CA GLN A 174 3.66 19.06 3.68
C GLN A 174 2.81 18.61 2.49
N TYR A 175 1.81 17.75 2.71
CA TYR A 175 0.83 17.41 1.68
C TYR A 175 0.10 18.65 1.16
N ASP A 176 -0.44 19.48 2.06
CA ASP A 176 -1.18 20.69 1.67
C ASP A 176 -0.32 21.61 0.80
N ARG A 177 0.92 21.87 1.24
CA ARG A 177 1.88 22.69 0.46
C ARG A 177 2.15 22.16 -0.94
N ILE A 178 2.23 20.83 -1.10
CA ILE A 178 2.52 20.20 -2.39
C ILE A 178 1.29 20.26 -3.29
N ILE A 179 0.09 20.04 -2.74
CA ILE A 179 -1.16 20.15 -3.50
C ILE A 179 -1.29 21.58 -4.02
N ASP A 180 -1.13 22.59 -3.17
CA ASP A 180 -1.19 24.00 -3.57
C ASP A 180 -0.17 24.33 -4.68
N ALA A 181 1.04 23.78 -4.60
CA ALA A 181 2.09 24.00 -5.61
C ALA A 181 1.79 23.32 -6.96
N LEU A 182 1.01 22.24 -6.95
CA LEU A 182 0.70 21.43 -8.12
C LEU A 182 -0.64 21.77 -8.76
N GLU A 183 -1.62 22.28 -8.02
CA GLU A 183 -3.01 22.43 -8.47
C GLU A 183 -3.13 23.23 -9.77
N ASP A 184 -2.42 24.37 -9.87
CA ASP A 184 -2.47 25.22 -11.06
C ASP A 184 -1.73 24.63 -12.26
N LYS A 185 -0.54 24.05 -12.03
CA LYS A 185 0.37 23.63 -13.12
C LYS A 185 0.11 22.21 -13.59
N LEU A 186 -0.28 21.34 -12.67
CA LEU A 186 -0.41 19.90 -12.81
C LEU A 186 -1.67 19.38 -12.08
N PRO A 187 -2.88 19.86 -12.45
CA PRO A 187 -4.12 19.57 -11.72
C PRO A 187 -4.41 18.07 -11.62
N LYS A 188 -4.14 17.30 -12.68
CA LYS A 188 -4.31 15.82 -12.68
C LYS A 188 -3.37 15.12 -11.70
N THR A 189 -2.14 15.62 -11.57
CA THR A 189 -1.16 15.09 -10.61
C THR A 189 -1.58 15.43 -9.17
N ALA A 190 -2.06 16.66 -8.95
CA ALA A 190 -2.58 17.10 -7.65
C ALA A 190 -3.80 16.26 -7.22
N GLU A 191 -4.79 16.08 -8.11
CA GLU A 191 -5.98 15.27 -7.85
C GLU A 191 -5.62 13.82 -7.50
N HIS A 192 -4.72 13.21 -8.28
CA HIS A 192 -4.26 11.85 -8.03
C HIS A 192 -3.51 11.73 -6.69
N LEU A 193 -2.74 12.76 -6.32
CA LEU A 193 -2.03 12.81 -5.04
C LEU A 193 -2.96 12.96 -3.84
N GLU A 194 -3.97 13.83 -3.95
CA GLU A 194 -4.95 14.03 -2.90
C GLU A 194 -5.79 12.76 -2.67
N ALA A 195 -6.20 12.07 -3.75
CA ALA A 195 -6.94 10.81 -3.66
C ALA A 195 -6.17 9.72 -2.87
N ALA A 196 -4.84 9.70 -2.96
CA ALA A 196 -3.98 8.72 -2.29
C ALA A 196 -3.49 9.15 -0.89
N ARG A 197 -3.75 10.40 -0.48
CA ARG A 197 -3.26 10.98 0.79
C ARG A 197 -3.49 10.09 2.00
N ALA A 198 -4.70 9.55 2.07
CA ALA A 198 -5.17 8.62 3.06
C ALA A 198 -4.30 7.34 3.21
N GLU A 199 -3.85 6.79 2.09
CA GLU A 199 -3.16 5.50 1.97
C GLU A 199 -1.65 5.64 2.19
N LEU A 200 -1.13 6.86 1.99
CA LEU A 200 0.29 7.18 2.10
C LEU A 200 0.68 7.75 3.46
N ARG A 201 -0.26 8.42 4.16
CA ARG A 201 0.01 9.12 5.43
C ARG A 201 0.11 8.19 6.64
N SER A 202 -0.66 7.12 6.69
CA SER A 202 -0.73 6.29 7.90
C SER A 202 -1.15 4.86 7.56
N PRO A 203 -0.50 3.84 8.17
CA PRO A 203 -1.00 2.48 8.10
C PRO A 203 -2.44 2.38 8.61
N ARG A 204 -3.36 1.82 7.81
CA ARG A 204 -4.79 1.66 8.14
C ARG A 204 -5.14 0.21 8.39
N SER A 205 -6.10 -0.08 9.27
CA SER A 205 -6.69 -1.42 9.26
C SER A 205 -7.37 -1.66 7.90
N PRO A 206 -7.03 -2.75 7.17
CA PRO A 206 -7.65 -3.06 5.89
C PRO A 206 -9.16 -3.33 6.00
N ASN A 207 -9.69 -3.55 7.21
CA ASN A 207 -11.13 -3.70 7.49
C ASN A 207 -11.89 -2.36 7.67
N ARG A 208 -11.26 -1.20 7.45
CA ARG A 208 -11.91 0.13 7.52
C ARG A 208 -12.32 0.68 6.15
N SER A 209 -12.80 -0.16 5.23
CA SER A 209 -13.43 0.31 3.99
C SER A 209 -14.89 0.72 4.23
N GLY A 210 -15.11 1.93 4.76
CA GLY A 210 -16.46 2.49 4.87
C GLY A 210 -16.67 3.53 5.96
N ALA A 211 -16.06 4.71 5.85
CA ALA A 211 -16.53 5.90 6.56
C ALA A 211 -16.17 7.15 5.76
N ARG A 212 -16.87 7.33 4.62
CA ARG A 212 -17.02 8.66 4.03
C ARG A 212 -18.06 9.39 4.89
N SER A 213 -17.62 10.27 5.78
CA SER A 213 -18.49 11.27 6.40
C SER A 213 -17.92 12.62 6.07
N GLY A 214 -18.53 13.29 5.10
CA GLY A 214 -18.33 14.71 4.88
C GLY A 214 -18.61 15.45 6.18
N ARG A 215 -17.65 16.27 6.60
CA ARG A 215 -17.89 17.34 7.56
C ARG A 215 -17.62 18.63 6.82
N THR A 216 -18.59 19.04 6.01
CA THR A 216 -18.77 20.45 5.65
C THR A 216 -18.96 21.20 6.96
N THR A 217 -17.95 21.95 7.37
CA THR A 217 -18.09 23.00 8.37
C THR A 217 -19.07 24.04 7.83
N PRO A 218 -20.21 24.35 8.50
CA PRO A 218 -21.00 25.48 8.10
C PRO A 218 -20.26 26.75 8.53
N ARG A 219 -19.99 27.63 7.56
CA ARG A 219 -19.69 29.04 7.80
C ARG A 219 -20.78 29.60 8.71
N SER A 220 -20.41 30.08 9.89
CA SER A 220 -21.30 30.79 10.80
C SER A 220 -21.78 32.09 10.15
N GLY A 221 -23.02 32.08 9.64
CA GLY A 221 -23.74 33.28 9.25
C GLY A 221 -24.18 34.06 10.48
N SER A 222 -23.63 35.26 10.62
CA SER A 222 -24.08 36.30 11.54
C SER A 222 -25.57 36.58 11.33
N THR A 223 -26.39 36.34 12.36
CA THR A 223 -27.73 36.92 12.45
C THR A 223 -27.87 37.69 13.75
N ARG A 224 -27.96 39.01 13.59
CA ARG A 224 -28.44 39.98 14.58
C ARG A 224 -29.74 39.47 15.23
N ARG A 225 -29.79 39.46 16.56
CA ARG A 225 -31.04 39.61 17.30
C ARG A 225 -30.91 40.75 18.30
N SER A 226 -31.73 41.76 18.07
CA SER A 226 -32.09 42.84 18.96
C SER A 226 -32.81 42.31 20.21
N ALA A 227 -32.35 42.71 21.39
CA ALA A 227 -33.11 42.62 22.63
C ALA A 227 -33.20 44.02 23.23
N GLY A 228 -34.41 44.57 23.26
CA GLY A 228 -34.73 45.82 23.93
C GLY A 228 -34.68 45.66 25.45
N ALA A 229 -34.12 46.66 26.12
CA ALA A 229 -34.14 46.80 27.56
C ALA A 229 -35.43 47.51 28.01
N PRO A 230 -35.99 47.18 29.19
CA PRO A 230 -36.83 48.10 29.91
C PRO A 230 -36.05 48.80 31.04
N THR A 231 -36.27 50.10 31.06
CA THR A 231 -35.90 51.10 32.05
C THR A 231 -36.56 50.86 33.40
N SER A 232 -35.85 51.11 34.49
CA SER A 232 -36.47 51.66 35.71
C SER A 232 -35.49 52.56 36.44
N SER A 233 -35.95 53.79 36.66
CA SER A 233 -35.25 54.93 37.23
C SER A 233 -35.36 54.97 38.75
N ALA A 234 -34.26 55.36 39.39
CA ALA A 234 -34.17 55.67 40.80
C ALA A 234 -34.93 56.96 41.16
N SER A 235 -35.41 57.05 42.39
CA SER A 235 -35.70 58.31 43.09
C SER A 235 -35.43 58.12 44.58
N SER A 236 -34.48 58.90 45.09
CA SER A 236 -34.13 59.10 46.52
C SER A 236 -35.21 59.94 47.23
N PRO A 237 -35.17 60.17 48.57
CA PRO A 237 -34.20 61.10 49.16
C PRO A 237 -33.71 60.77 50.59
N THR A 238 -32.77 61.60 51.00
CA THR A 238 -31.86 61.67 52.16
C THR A 238 -32.52 61.90 53.53
N ALA A 239 -31.90 61.37 54.60
CA ALA A 239 -31.39 62.09 55.80
C ALA A 239 -31.50 61.27 57.11
N THR A 240 -30.37 61.15 57.82
CA THR A 240 -30.13 60.63 59.18
C THR A 240 -30.57 61.63 60.27
N PRO A 241 -30.53 61.28 61.57
CA PRO A 241 -31.16 60.15 62.26
C PRO A 241 -32.61 60.43 62.70
#